data_AF-A0A316YK11-F1
#
_entry.id   AF-A0A316YK11-F1
#
_cell.length_a   1.000
_cell.length_b   1.000
_cell.length_c   1.000
_cell.angle_alpha   90.00
_cell.angle_beta   90.00
_cell.angle_gamma   90.00
#
_symmetry.space_group_name_H-M   'P 1'
#
loop_
_entity.id
_entity.type
_entity.pdbx_description
1 polymer ?
#
loop_
_entity_poly.entity_id
_entity_poly.type
_entity_poly.pdbx_seq_one_letter_code
_entity_poly.pdbx_strand_id
1 'polypeptide(L)'
;MVATRSHLVHAPPTKRQPATDDVQGSIVAQAANDPIGAAAAAQGLDNVKNYLQGGDQAQYTLIQDDANNPSAQYPWNQNVGTNPNANAQAGANADGNSQGWVGLPQLQMFDLKRDQVIKENATQPYYITSNYNPALIKKAVIVMPGKPRDSWKYTDLVYNSMQTAAINHPEWQIDNKTILVIGPAWLNQFDQQYGAANPMDLVFHGSQWQSGGYSRSPQLNHSITTYEVLDWFTDWLFNTTNFPNLNGVTFAGHSMGGQAVARYALVKKQKKYDDNISYWMGNPGSWAWLSDQRPFQNASCTDFDNWPYGIGGNQTKVTKYARKDVIADKQAILDRFKTRKVHYALGLLDNGPGDTHCQAVMQGGNHLDRGSNFIQQFKDLGGFPSTHTATFVANASHQDYAMLSANASMNFLFVDGASQRNPDITPHNPSDKNKTTSSGPDPNPKPKAFATPIHKIISYALLGGSVGLISLIFIILPFCFPANSDPWEQEKWENDSKRQLL
;
A
#
# COMPACT_ATOMS: atom_id res chain seq x y z
N MET A 1 25.27 -18.62 -58.93
CA MET A 1 24.03 -17.89 -58.60
C MET A 1 24.24 -17.22 -57.26
N VAL A 2 24.40 -15.90 -57.27
CA VAL A 2 24.62 -15.08 -56.07
C VAL A 2 23.25 -14.67 -55.55
N ALA A 3 22.90 -15.09 -54.34
CA ALA A 3 21.66 -14.69 -53.69
C ALA A 3 21.81 -13.26 -53.13
N THR A 4 21.07 -12.33 -53.73
CA THR A 4 20.95 -10.93 -53.31
C THR A 4 20.23 -10.85 -51.97
N ARG A 5 20.93 -10.35 -50.95
CA ARG A 5 20.32 -9.90 -49.69
C ARG A 5 19.44 -8.69 -49.98
N SER A 6 18.14 -8.80 -49.72
CA SER A 6 17.24 -7.66 -49.63
C SER A 6 17.66 -6.83 -48.41
N HIS A 7 18.32 -5.70 -48.66
CA HIS A 7 18.45 -4.64 -47.67
C HIS A 7 17.08 -3.99 -47.51
N LEU A 8 16.40 -4.31 -46.41
CA LEU A 8 15.33 -3.47 -45.89
C LEU A 8 15.94 -2.11 -45.54
N VAL A 9 15.78 -1.16 -46.45
CA VAL A 9 16.08 0.25 -46.24
C VAL A 9 15.31 0.67 -44.99
N HIS A 10 16.02 0.86 -43.88
CA HIS A 10 15.49 1.55 -42.72
C HIS A 10 15.16 2.97 -43.18
N ALA A 11 13.87 3.29 -43.25
CA ALA A 11 13.47 4.69 -43.34
C ALA A 11 14.15 5.44 -42.18
N PRO A 12 14.76 6.61 -42.44
CA PRO A 12 15.32 7.41 -41.36
C PRO A 12 14.21 7.71 -40.34
N PRO A 13 14.50 7.76 -39.03
CA PRO A 13 13.48 8.07 -38.04
C PRO A 13 12.92 9.44 -38.38
N THR A 14 11.67 9.48 -38.85
CA THR A 14 10.88 10.71 -38.94
C THR A 14 11.02 11.41 -37.58
N LYS A 15 11.48 12.67 -37.58
CA LYS A 15 11.70 13.44 -36.35
C LYS A 15 10.49 13.24 -35.42
N ARG A 16 10.75 12.72 -34.22
CA ARG A 16 9.78 12.33 -33.18
C ARG A 16 9.08 13.55 -32.57
N GLN A 17 8.41 14.36 -33.39
CA GLN A 17 7.68 15.51 -32.91
C GLN A 17 6.45 15.02 -32.12
N PRO A 18 6.17 15.61 -30.96
CA PRO A 18 4.94 15.34 -30.24
C PRO A 18 3.75 15.88 -31.02
N ALA A 19 2.54 15.48 -30.63
CA ALA A 19 1.32 16.11 -31.12
C ALA A 19 1.30 17.60 -30.76
N THR A 20 0.65 18.40 -31.59
CA THR A 20 0.54 19.86 -31.35
C THR A 20 -0.21 20.16 -30.05
N ASP A 21 0.00 21.36 -29.50
CA ASP A 21 -0.69 21.81 -28.29
C ASP A 21 -2.22 21.77 -28.45
N ASP A 22 -2.75 22.08 -29.63
CA ASP A 22 -4.19 21.98 -29.92
C ASP A 22 -4.71 20.54 -29.82
N VAL A 23 -3.96 19.58 -30.37
CA VAL A 23 -4.33 18.17 -30.30
C VAL A 23 -4.28 17.69 -28.86
N GLN A 24 -3.20 17.98 -28.14
CA GLN A 24 -3.08 17.61 -26.73
C GLN A 24 -4.19 18.26 -25.89
N GLY A 25 -4.45 19.55 -26.08
CA GLY A 25 -5.51 20.31 -25.41
C GLY A 25 -6.91 19.74 -25.67
N SER A 26 -7.18 19.24 -26.88
CA SER A 26 -8.44 18.56 -27.19
C SER A 26 -8.63 17.27 -26.39
N ILE A 27 -7.55 16.48 -26.21
CA ILE A 27 -7.58 15.26 -25.40
C ILE A 27 -7.80 15.61 -23.92
N VAL A 28 -7.11 16.65 -23.42
CA VAL A 28 -7.29 17.13 -22.04
C VAL A 28 -8.74 17.57 -21.80
N ALA A 29 -9.32 18.35 -22.71
CA ALA A 29 -10.70 18.82 -22.60
C ALA A 29 -11.72 17.67 -22.68
N GLN A 30 -11.48 16.69 -23.55
CA GLN A 30 -12.36 15.52 -23.68
C GLN A 30 -12.39 14.68 -22.41
N ALA A 31 -11.26 14.53 -21.71
CA ALA A 31 -11.13 13.66 -20.54
C ALA A 31 -12.09 13.99 -19.39
N ALA A 32 -12.50 15.26 -19.27
CA ALA A 32 -13.44 15.70 -18.24
C ALA A 32 -14.85 15.07 -18.40
N ASN A 33 -15.27 14.75 -19.63
CA ASN A 33 -16.62 14.27 -19.93
C ASN A 33 -16.64 12.88 -20.56
N ASP A 34 -15.57 12.50 -21.26
CA ASP A 34 -15.41 11.22 -21.92
C ASP A 34 -13.99 10.66 -21.72
N PRO A 35 -13.68 10.13 -20.51
CA PRO A 35 -12.40 9.52 -20.21
C PRO A 35 -11.99 8.40 -21.18
N ILE A 36 -12.96 7.58 -21.63
CA ILE A 36 -12.70 6.46 -22.54
C ILE A 36 -12.32 6.99 -23.92
N GLY A 37 -13.04 7.97 -24.45
CA GLY A 37 -12.72 8.58 -25.73
C GLY A 37 -11.43 9.40 -25.71
N ALA A 38 -11.13 10.11 -24.62
CA ALA A 38 -9.85 10.77 -24.43
C ALA A 38 -8.67 9.77 -24.44
N ALA A 39 -8.85 8.62 -23.79
CA ALA A 39 -7.87 7.53 -23.84
C ALA A 39 -7.72 6.94 -25.25
N ALA A 40 -8.82 6.80 -26.01
CA ALA A 40 -8.74 6.38 -27.40
C ALA A 40 -8.03 7.41 -28.29
N ALA A 41 -8.25 8.70 -28.06
CA ALA A 41 -7.56 9.79 -28.75
C ALA A 41 -6.07 9.82 -28.41
N ALA A 42 -5.69 9.63 -27.15
CA ALA A 42 -4.30 9.51 -26.71
C ALA A 42 -3.58 8.33 -27.38
N GLN A 43 -4.25 7.19 -27.58
CA GLN A 43 -3.69 6.08 -28.36
C GLN A 43 -3.49 6.40 -29.85
N GLY A 44 -4.29 7.31 -30.39
CA GLY A 44 -4.19 7.76 -31.78
C GLY A 44 -2.98 8.67 -32.03
N LEU A 45 -2.28 9.12 -30.99
CA LEU A 45 -1.07 9.92 -31.13
C LEU A 45 0.08 9.09 -31.72
N ASP A 46 0.93 9.77 -32.50
CA ASP A 46 2.10 9.16 -33.10
C ASP A 46 3.03 8.56 -32.03
N ASN A 47 3.53 7.35 -32.30
CA ASN A 47 4.46 6.63 -31.42
C ASN A 47 3.89 6.24 -30.04
N VAL A 48 2.56 6.18 -29.88
CA VAL A 48 1.92 5.68 -28.66
C VAL A 48 1.51 4.21 -28.79
N LYS A 49 0.52 3.90 -29.63
CA LYS A 49 -0.08 2.55 -29.71
C LYS A 49 0.94 1.48 -30.12
N ASN A 50 1.12 0.47 -29.25
CA ASN A 50 2.03 -0.68 -29.43
C ASN A 50 3.47 -0.30 -29.79
N TYR A 51 3.90 0.92 -29.44
CA TYR A 51 5.21 1.42 -29.82
C TYR A 51 6.24 1.15 -28.73
N LEU A 52 6.94 0.01 -28.86
CA LEU A 52 7.95 -0.47 -27.91
C LEU A 52 9.31 0.24 -28.03
N GLN A 53 9.57 0.87 -29.17
CA GLN A 53 10.78 1.69 -29.40
C GLN A 53 10.61 3.13 -28.90
N GLY A 54 9.55 3.37 -28.11
CA GLY A 54 9.28 4.62 -27.44
C GLY A 54 10.49 5.09 -26.65
N GLY A 55 10.78 6.38 -26.74
CA GLY A 55 11.79 7.04 -25.94
C GLY A 55 11.19 8.31 -25.37
N ASP A 56 11.37 8.51 -24.08
CA ASP A 56 10.86 9.66 -23.33
C ASP A 56 11.03 10.96 -24.13
N GLN A 57 9.91 11.62 -24.42
CA GLN A 57 9.87 12.90 -25.12
C GLN A 57 10.19 14.10 -24.19
N ALA A 58 11.01 13.89 -23.15
CA ALA A 58 11.42 14.88 -22.15
C ALA A 58 11.82 16.24 -22.76
N GLN A 59 12.50 16.24 -23.91
CA GLN A 59 12.91 17.46 -24.63
C GLN A 59 11.75 18.37 -25.08
N TYR A 60 10.51 17.88 -25.10
CA TYR A 60 9.31 18.63 -25.47
C TYR A 60 8.42 18.98 -24.26
N THR A 61 8.90 18.69 -23.05
CA THR A 61 8.13 18.98 -21.84
C THR A 61 8.18 20.46 -21.47
N LEU A 62 7.19 20.94 -20.73
CA LEU A 62 7.21 22.34 -20.25
C LEU A 62 8.23 22.56 -19.13
N ILE A 63 8.54 21.51 -18.36
CA ILE A 63 9.50 21.53 -17.28
C ILE A 63 10.75 20.80 -17.77
N GLN A 64 11.77 21.51 -18.24
CA GLN A 64 12.93 20.90 -18.93
C GLN A 64 14.00 20.31 -17.99
N ASP A 65 13.94 20.62 -16.70
CA ASP A 65 14.91 20.16 -15.71
C ASP A 65 14.37 18.97 -14.89
N ASP A 66 15.30 18.26 -14.23
CA ASP A 66 14.92 17.21 -13.28
C ASP A 66 14.14 17.81 -12.10
N ALA A 67 13.34 16.97 -11.45
CA ALA A 67 12.56 17.37 -10.28
C ALA A 67 13.40 17.68 -9.03
N ASN A 68 14.73 17.78 -9.14
CA ASN A 68 15.62 18.24 -8.08
C ASN A 68 16.08 19.69 -8.29
N ASN A 69 15.79 20.33 -9.44
CA ASN A 69 15.89 21.78 -9.57
C ASN A 69 14.61 22.42 -8.98
N PRO A 70 14.67 23.05 -7.79
CA PRO A 70 13.52 23.75 -7.19
C PRO A 70 12.93 24.83 -8.12
N SER A 71 13.71 25.36 -9.06
CA SER A 71 13.25 26.41 -9.98
C SER A 71 12.39 25.88 -11.14
N ALA A 72 12.35 24.56 -11.35
CA ALA A 72 11.68 23.93 -12.49
C ALA A 72 10.17 23.82 -12.22
N GLN A 73 9.43 24.82 -12.72
CA GLN A 73 7.98 24.94 -12.56
C GLN A 73 7.29 25.06 -13.90
N TYR A 74 5.99 24.73 -13.92
CA TYR A 74 5.15 25.21 -15.02
C TYR A 74 5.22 26.74 -15.11
N PRO A 75 5.14 27.33 -16.32
CA PRO A 75 5.22 28.78 -16.49
C PRO A 75 4.23 29.57 -15.61
N TRP A 76 3.04 29.02 -15.39
CA TRP A 76 2.00 29.62 -14.55
C TRP A 76 2.17 29.36 -13.04
N ASN A 77 3.15 28.55 -12.63
CA ASN A 77 3.48 28.27 -11.22
C ASN A 77 4.76 28.99 -10.74
N GLN A 78 5.40 29.80 -11.60
CA GLN A 78 6.69 30.46 -11.28
C GLN A 78 6.62 31.46 -10.13
N ASN A 79 5.41 31.90 -9.74
CA ASN A 79 5.18 32.76 -8.59
C ASN A 79 5.27 32.02 -7.24
N VAL A 80 5.34 30.68 -7.26
CA VAL A 80 5.38 29.84 -6.07
C VAL A 80 6.81 29.35 -5.86
N GLY A 81 7.42 29.72 -4.73
CA GLY A 81 8.69 29.13 -4.31
C GLY A 81 8.52 27.66 -3.95
N THR A 82 9.47 26.82 -4.34
CA THR A 82 9.53 25.40 -3.93
C THR A 82 10.49 25.21 -2.78
N ASN A 83 10.20 24.26 -1.90
CA ASN A 83 11.22 23.81 -0.96
C ASN A 83 12.21 22.91 -1.71
N PRO A 84 13.53 23.07 -1.47
CA PRO A 84 14.51 22.18 -2.05
C PRO A 84 14.39 20.80 -1.43
N ASN A 85 14.49 19.78 -2.27
CA ASN A 85 14.57 18.40 -1.83
C ASN A 85 15.89 18.14 -1.08
N ALA A 86 15.91 17.12 -0.22
CA ALA A 86 17.14 16.70 0.45
C ALA A 86 18.01 15.80 -0.43
N ASN A 87 19.31 16.05 -0.42
CA ASN A 87 20.30 15.19 -1.04
C ASN A 87 20.45 13.90 -0.23
N ALA A 88 20.28 12.75 -0.88
CA ALA A 88 20.56 11.44 -0.31
C ALA A 88 21.72 10.77 -1.04
N GLN A 89 22.57 10.07 -0.29
CA GLN A 89 23.68 9.33 -0.86
C GLN A 89 23.23 7.91 -1.26
N ALA A 90 23.41 7.58 -2.53
CA ALA A 90 23.24 6.21 -3.04
C ALA A 90 24.47 5.34 -2.69
N GLY A 91 24.24 4.04 -2.49
CA GLY A 91 25.30 3.05 -2.28
C GLY A 91 26.22 2.90 -3.50
N ALA A 92 27.48 2.50 -3.28
CA ALA A 92 28.48 2.31 -4.35
C ALA A 92 28.06 1.20 -5.34
N ASN A 93 28.30 1.43 -6.64
CA ASN A 93 28.02 0.55 -7.81
C ASN A 93 26.62 0.60 -8.47
N ALA A 94 25.94 1.74 -8.44
CA ALA A 94 25.92 2.61 -9.62
C ALA A 94 24.90 2.40 -10.78
N ASP A 95 24.26 1.24 -11.02
CA ASP A 95 23.26 1.13 -12.13
C ASP A 95 21.81 0.82 -11.71
N GLY A 96 20.84 1.53 -12.32
CA GLY A 96 19.41 1.62 -11.98
C GLY A 96 18.74 0.41 -11.31
N ASN A 97 18.08 0.67 -10.17
CA ASN A 97 17.36 -0.27 -9.27
C ASN A 97 18.17 -1.14 -8.31
N SER A 98 19.48 -1.23 -8.50
CA SER A 98 20.34 -2.06 -7.63
C SER A 98 20.86 -1.32 -6.40
N GLN A 99 20.66 0.00 -6.33
CA GLN A 99 21.29 0.84 -5.32
C GLN A 99 20.36 1.04 -4.13
N GLY A 100 20.77 0.49 -2.99
CA GLY A 100 20.23 0.90 -1.72
C GLY A 100 20.71 2.30 -1.37
N TRP A 101 19.97 2.96 -0.49
CA TRP A 101 20.34 4.23 0.09
C TRP A 101 21.24 4.00 1.31
N VAL A 102 22.21 4.90 1.51
CA VAL A 102 23.07 4.87 2.70
C VAL A 102 22.33 5.41 3.94
N GLY A 103 21.31 6.25 3.71
CA GLY A 103 20.50 6.82 4.77
C GLY A 103 19.20 7.42 4.21
N LEU A 104 18.23 7.60 5.10
CA LEU A 104 17.04 8.39 4.84
C LEU A 104 17.34 9.84 5.25
N PRO A 105 17.37 10.82 4.32
CA PRO A 105 17.71 12.19 4.66
C PRO A 105 16.58 12.85 5.46
N GLN A 106 16.91 13.85 6.28
CA GLN A 106 15.91 14.70 6.92
C GLN A 106 15.43 15.78 5.95
N LEU A 107 14.12 16.07 5.94
CA LEU A 107 13.52 17.14 5.15
C LEU A 107 13.21 18.35 6.03
N GLN A 108 13.18 19.55 5.44
CA GLN A 108 12.90 20.78 6.18
C GLN A 108 11.46 20.84 6.71
N MET A 109 10.48 20.40 5.91
CA MET A 109 9.04 20.49 6.22
C MET A 109 8.48 19.20 6.83
N PHE A 110 9.31 18.19 7.08
CA PHE A 110 8.87 16.87 7.53
C PHE A 110 9.77 16.27 8.59
N ASP A 111 9.17 15.60 9.55
CA ASP A 111 9.89 14.77 10.51
C ASP A 111 10.07 13.36 9.92
N LEU A 112 11.31 12.85 9.90
CA LEU A 112 11.55 11.43 9.70
C LEU A 112 11.30 10.68 11.02
N LYS A 113 10.24 9.87 11.06
CA LYS A 113 9.84 9.10 12.24
C LYS A 113 10.13 7.60 12.07
N ARG A 114 10.43 6.94 13.20
CA ARG A 114 10.57 5.47 13.36
C ARG A 114 9.90 4.99 14.66
N ASP A 115 8.85 5.69 15.07
CA ASP A 115 8.19 5.56 16.37
C ASP A 115 6.97 4.62 16.34
N GLN A 116 6.44 4.32 15.15
CA GLN A 116 5.25 3.49 15.00
C GLN A 116 5.63 2.02 14.85
N VAL A 117 5.23 1.23 15.84
CA VAL A 117 5.29 -0.24 15.78
C VAL A 117 4.08 -0.74 15.00
N ILE A 118 4.31 -1.32 13.83
CA ILE A 118 3.25 -1.85 12.97
C ILE A 118 2.74 -3.18 13.50
N LYS A 119 3.66 -4.06 13.91
CA LYS A 119 3.34 -5.38 14.48
C LYS A 119 4.55 -5.96 15.20
N GLU A 120 4.29 -6.69 16.27
CA GLU A 120 5.32 -7.25 17.15
C GLU A 120 6.25 -6.12 17.62
N ASN A 121 7.44 -6.02 17.06
CA ASN A 121 8.41 -4.97 17.33
C ASN A 121 8.90 -4.26 16.05
N ALA A 122 8.31 -4.60 14.89
CA ALA A 122 8.72 -4.03 13.61
C ALA A 122 8.18 -2.62 13.42
N THR A 123 9.05 -1.71 13.00
CA THR A 123 8.77 -0.30 12.73
C THR A 123 8.70 -0.05 11.23
N GLN A 124 7.88 0.91 10.81
CA GLN A 124 7.92 1.44 9.45
C GLN A 124 8.46 2.86 9.52
N PRO A 125 9.63 3.18 8.93
CA PRO A 125 10.06 4.56 8.82
C PRO A 125 9.13 5.34 7.88
N TYR A 126 8.85 6.60 8.19
CA TYR A 126 8.00 7.47 7.38
C TYR A 126 8.34 8.93 7.59
N TYR A 127 8.11 9.73 6.56
CA TYR A 127 8.09 11.19 6.62
C TYR A 127 6.67 11.65 6.96
N ILE A 128 6.53 12.64 7.83
CA ILE A 128 5.25 13.26 8.17
C ILE A 128 5.43 14.77 8.34
N THR A 129 4.46 15.57 7.87
CA THR A 129 4.52 17.04 7.98
C THR A 129 4.92 17.47 9.39
N SER A 130 5.93 18.33 9.53
CA SER A 130 6.41 18.79 10.85
C SER A 130 5.41 19.74 11.50
N ASN A 131 5.40 19.78 12.84
CA ASN A 131 4.62 20.74 13.65
C ASN A 131 3.10 20.78 13.36
N TYR A 132 2.52 19.69 12.84
CA TYR A 132 1.08 19.59 12.60
C TYR A 132 0.29 19.53 13.92
N ASN A 133 -0.94 20.05 13.89
CA ASN A 133 -1.89 19.86 14.98
C ASN A 133 -2.93 18.81 14.54
N PRO A 134 -2.96 17.60 15.14
CA PRO A 134 -3.89 16.55 14.75
C PRO A 134 -5.37 16.97 14.78
N ALA A 135 -5.74 17.91 15.65
CA ALA A 135 -7.11 18.42 15.75
C ALA A 135 -7.50 19.33 14.57
N LEU A 136 -6.56 19.87 13.80
CA LEU A 136 -6.85 20.70 12.62
C LEU A 136 -6.88 19.90 11.32
N ILE A 137 -6.33 18.68 11.32
CA ILE A 137 -6.21 17.87 10.11
C ILE A 137 -7.59 17.42 9.64
N LYS A 138 -7.92 17.78 8.40
CA LYS A 138 -9.14 17.41 7.68
C LYS A 138 -8.87 16.42 6.55
N LYS A 139 -7.68 16.43 5.96
CA LYS A 139 -7.29 15.50 4.90
C LYS A 139 -5.87 15.02 5.11
N ALA A 140 -5.60 13.77 4.73
CA ALA A 140 -4.24 13.24 4.67
C ALA A 140 -3.91 12.73 3.27
N VAL A 141 -2.67 12.93 2.82
CA VAL A 141 -2.13 12.36 1.59
C VAL A 141 -1.00 11.40 1.94
N ILE A 142 -1.18 10.11 1.63
CA ILE A 142 -0.14 9.09 1.78
C ILE A 142 0.49 8.85 0.41
N VAL A 143 1.77 9.17 0.25
CA VAL A 143 2.46 9.08 -1.03
C VAL A 143 3.37 7.87 -1.12
N MET A 144 3.27 7.15 -2.25
CA MET A 144 4.13 6.04 -2.63
C MET A 144 5.25 6.55 -3.56
N PRO A 145 6.52 6.21 -3.30
CA PRO A 145 7.64 6.67 -4.11
C PRO A 145 7.68 6.01 -5.48
N GLY A 146 8.51 6.56 -6.36
CA GLY A 146 8.85 5.95 -7.63
C GLY A 146 9.80 4.75 -7.47
N LYS A 147 10.28 4.29 -8.63
CA LYS A 147 11.23 3.18 -8.76
C LYS A 147 12.49 3.35 -7.89
N PRO A 148 13.08 4.55 -7.70
CA PRO A 148 14.22 4.76 -6.82
C PRO A 148 13.94 4.69 -5.31
N ARG A 149 12.68 4.49 -4.87
CA ARG A 149 12.28 4.46 -3.44
C ARG A 149 12.67 5.72 -2.65
N ASP A 150 12.85 6.83 -3.35
CA ASP A 150 13.15 8.17 -2.86
C ASP A 150 11.92 8.80 -2.20
N SER A 151 11.46 8.18 -1.12
CA SER A 151 10.20 8.53 -0.44
C SER A 151 10.20 9.96 0.07
N TRP A 152 11.36 10.48 0.49
CA TRP A 152 11.52 11.88 0.88
C TRP A 152 11.21 12.83 -0.27
N LYS A 153 11.73 12.57 -1.48
CA LYS A 153 11.48 13.37 -2.68
C LYS A 153 9.98 13.44 -2.95
N TYR A 154 9.32 12.28 -3.03
CA TYR A 154 7.89 12.23 -3.35
C TYR A 154 7.03 12.93 -2.29
N THR A 155 7.44 12.86 -1.01
CA THR A 155 6.79 13.59 0.09
C THR A 155 6.91 15.10 -0.10
N ASP A 156 8.11 15.58 -0.43
CA ASP A 156 8.37 17.00 -0.68
C ASP A 156 7.65 17.51 -1.93
N LEU A 157 7.60 16.73 -3.02
CA LEU A 157 6.87 17.10 -4.24
C LEU A 157 5.36 17.23 -3.99
N VAL A 158 4.77 16.36 -3.17
CA VAL A 158 3.36 16.48 -2.77
C VAL A 158 3.16 17.76 -1.95
N TYR A 159 4.08 18.10 -1.05
CA TYR A 159 4.01 19.36 -0.30
C TYR A 159 4.12 20.59 -1.21
N ASN A 160 5.08 20.61 -2.13
CA ASN A 160 5.28 21.72 -3.06
C ASN A 160 4.07 21.90 -4.00
N SER A 161 3.43 20.80 -4.44
CA SER A 161 2.17 20.88 -5.22
C SER A 161 0.99 21.38 -4.37
N MET A 162 0.93 21.04 -3.08
CA MET A 162 -0.06 21.61 -2.17
C MET A 162 0.11 23.12 -2.01
N GLN A 163 1.35 23.61 -1.84
CA GLN A 163 1.62 25.05 -1.77
C GLN A 163 1.23 25.77 -3.07
N THR A 164 1.51 25.13 -4.20
CA THR A 164 1.11 25.63 -5.52
C THR A 164 -0.41 25.76 -5.60
N ALA A 165 -1.14 24.72 -5.18
CA ALA A 165 -2.59 24.74 -5.14
C ALA A 165 -3.13 25.87 -4.24
N ALA A 166 -2.57 26.04 -3.04
CA ALA A 166 -3.02 27.06 -2.10
C ALA A 166 -2.78 28.51 -2.60
N ILE A 167 -1.68 28.76 -3.30
CA ILE A 167 -1.32 30.10 -3.79
C ILE A 167 -2.02 30.43 -5.12
N ASN A 168 -2.04 29.49 -6.06
CA ASN A 168 -2.57 29.73 -7.41
C ASN A 168 -4.08 29.52 -7.51
N HIS A 169 -4.67 28.81 -6.54
CA HIS A 169 -6.11 28.57 -6.47
C HIS A 169 -6.69 28.98 -5.11
N PRO A 170 -6.65 30.29 -4.75
CA PRO A 170 -7.23 30.77 -3.50
C PRO A 170 -8.73 30.44 -3.37
N GLU A 171 -9.45 30.28 -4.49
CA GLU A 171 -10.83 29.84 -4.54
C GLU A 171 -11.06 28.41 -4.00
N TRP A 172 -10.02 27.56 -3.97
CA TRP A 172 -10.09 26.22 -3.38
C TRP A 172 -9.97 26.22 -1.86
N GLN A 173 -9.60 27.36 -1.25
CA GLN A 173 -9.53 27.55 0.20
C GLN A 173 -8.68 26.49 0.91
N ILE A 174 -7.58 26.07 0.27
CA ILE A 174 -6.63 25.11 0.84
C ILE A 174 -5.87 25.79 1.98
N ASP A 175 -6.06 25.28 3.20
CA ASP A 175 -5.23 25.62 4.35
C ASP A 175 -4.23 24.49 4.60
N ASN A 176 -2.95 24.76 4.37
CA ASN A 176 -1.84 23.82 4.57
C ASN A 176 -1.81 23.21 5.98
N LYS A 177 -2.36 23.90 7.00
CA LYS A 177 -2.46 23.38 8.38
C LYS A 177 -3.51 22.28 8.54
N THR A 178 -4.41 22.12 7.57
CA THR A 178 -5.49 21.13 7.59
C THR A 178 -5.18 19.89 6.75
N ILE A 179 -4.05 19.89 6.04
CA ILE A 179 -3.61 18.77 5.20
C ILE A 179 -2.34 18.16 5.81
N LEU A 180 -2.39 16.85 6.03
CA LEU A 180 -1.26 16.06 6.51
C LEU A 180 -0.64 15.28 5.35
N VAL A 181 0.65 15.41 5.11
CA VAL A 181 1.36 14.64 4.08
C VAL A 181 2.23 13.59 4.77
N ILE A 182 2.12 12.34 4.33
CA ILE A 182 2.85 11.19 4.87
C ILE A 182 3.51 10.42 3.73
N GLY A 183 4.82 10.16 3.83
CA GLY A 183 5.56 9.31 2.89
C GLY A 183 6.23 8.14 3.60
N PRO A 184 5.63 6.94 3.62
CA PRO A 184 6.29 5.76 4.16
C PRO A 184 7.54 5.41 3.35
N ALA A 185 8.65 5.13 4.04
CA ALA A 185 9.91 4.77 3.40
C ALA A 185 9.97 3.26 3.10
N TRP A 186 9.80 2.87 1.85
CA TRP A 186 9.76 1.47 1.42
C TRP A 186 11.16 0.87 1.23
N LEU A 187 11.85 0.61 2.33
CA LEU A 187 13.21 0.06 2.31
C LEU A 187 13.24 -1.37 1.76
N ASN A 188 14.30 -1.70 1.02
CA ASN A 188 14.59 -3.05 0.54
C ASN A 188 15.94 -3.57 1.06
N GLN A 189 16.27 -4.82 0.70
CA GLN A 189 17.49 -5.48 1.20
C GLN A 189 18.78 -4.71 0.89
N PHE A 190 18.81 -3.93 -0.20
CA PHE A 190 19.96 -3.08 -0.51
C PHE A 190 20.02 -1.89 0.44
N ASP A 191 18.90 -1.24 0.73
CA ASP A 191 18.85 -0.14 1.71
C ASP A 191 19.35 -0.59 3.09
N GLN A 192 18.98 -1.81 3.48
CA GLN A 192 19.49 -2.43 4.70
C GLN A 192 20.99 -2.69 4.64
N GLN A 193 21.48 -3.24 3.52
CA GLN A 193 22.90 -3.52 3.30
C GLN A 193 23.76 -2.25 3.38
N TYR A 194 23.28 -1.13 2.84
CA TYR A 194 24.02 0.14 2.82
C TYR A 194 23.79 1.01 4.07
N GLY A 195 22.93 0.59 5.01
CA GLY A 195 22.79 1.20 6.33
C GLY A 195 21.61 2.15 6.52
N ALA A 196 20.69 2.27 5.55
CA ALA A 196 19.50 3.14 5.70
C ALA A 196 18.42 2.57 6.64
N ALA A 197 18.39 1.25 6.84
CA ALA A 197 17.42 0.58 7.70
C ALA A 197 17.98 0.36 9.13
N ASN A 198 17.20 0.71 10.14
CA ASN A 198 17.48 0.30 11.52
C ASN A 198 17.11 -1.18 11.73
N PRO A 199 17.60 -1.85 12.80
CA PRO A 199 17.35 -3.27 13.03
C PRO A 199 15.87 -3.68 13.05
N MET A 200 15.00 -2.78 13.50
CA MET A 200 13.56 -3.01 13.62
C MET A 200 12.75 -2.53 12.41
N ASP A 201 13.39 -1.84 11.46
CA ASP A 201 12.69 -1.29 10.30
C ASP A 201 12.25 -2.41 9.36
N LEU A 202 11.04 -2.27 8.82
CA LEU A 202 10.51 -3.14 7.80
C LEU A 202 11.32 -3.01 6.51
N VAL A 203 11.80 -4.15 6.01
CA VAL A 203 12.56 -4.26 4.76
C VAL A 203 11.88 -5.25 3.83
N PHE A 204 11.77 -4.92 2.56
CA PHE A 204 11.12 -5.74 1.53
C PHE A 204 12.14 -6.29 0.51
N HIS A 205 11.71 -7.24 -0.34
CA HIS A 205 12.60 -7.81 -1.37
C HIS A 205 12.46 -7.04 -2.70
N GLY A 206 13.53 -6.37 -3.14
CA GLY A 206 13.61 -5.65 -4.40
C GLY A 206 12.45 -4.64 -4.54
N SER A 207 11.69 -4.77 -5.62
CA SER A 207 10.48 -3.98 -5.87
C SER A 207 9.19 -4.69 -5.43
N GLN A 208 9.24 -5.71 -4.57
CA GLN A 208 8.00 -6.36 -4.11
C GLN A 208 7.13 -5.45 -3.23
N TRP A 209 7.68 -4.36 -2.69
CA TRP A 209 6.91 -3.39 -1.92
C TRP A 209 5.73 -2.80 -2.70
N GLN A 210 5.87 -2.54 -4.01
CA GLN A 210 4.75 -1.97 -4.79
C GLN A 210 3.58 -2.97 -4.96
N SER A 211 3.84 -4.28 -4.83
CA SER A 211 2.87 -5.34 -5.16
C SER A 211 2.35 -6.07 -3.92
N GLY A 212 2.42 -5.44 -2.75
CA GLY A 212 1.96 -6.05 -1.50
C GLY A 212 2.85 -7.21 -1.06
N GLY A 213 4.14 -7.16 -1.37
CA GLY A 213 5.14 -8.11 -0.91
C GLY A 213 5.24 -8.15 0.61
N TYR A 214 5.67 -9.30 1.14
CA TYR A 214 5.88 -9.48 2.58
C TYR A 214 7.28 -9.02 3.01
N SER A 215 7.41 -8.60 4.27
CA SER A 215 8.67 -8.18 4.86
C SER A 215 9.70 -9.32 4.92
N ARG A 216 10.98 -8.94 4.86
CA ARG A 216 12.18 -9.78 5.00
C ARG A 216 12.94 -9.47 6.28
N SER A 217 12.82 -8.25 6.80
CA SER A 217 13.37 -7.81 8.08
C SER A 217 12.34 -6.94 8.81
N PRO A 218 12.37 -6.89 10.16
CA PRO A 218 13.02 -7.87 11.04
C PRO A 218 12.40 -9.28 10.89
N GLN A 219 13.03 -10.29 11.49
CA GLN A 219 12.44 -11.62 11.55
C GLN A 219 11.20 -11.59 12.47
N LEU A 220 10.02 -11.77 11.88
CA LEU A 220 8.74 -11.78 12.58
C LEU A 220 8.14 -13.19 12.58
N ASN A 221 7.31 -13.50 13.58
CA ASN A 221 6.53 -14.75 13.57
C ASN A 221 5.59 -14.81 12.36
N HIS A 222 5.03 -13.64 12.00
CA HIS A 222 4.18 -13.49 10.84
C HIS A 222 4.54 -12.23 10.07
N SER A 223 5.26 -12.43 8.95
CA SER A 223 5.61 -11.36 8.01
C SER A 223 4.41 -10.49 7.62
N ILE A 224 4.68 -9.20 7.46
CA ILE A 224 3.72 -8.15 7.17
C ILE A 224 3.85 -7.78 5.70
N THR A 225 2.74 -7.62 5.01
CA THR A 225 2.69 -7.11 3.64
C THR A 225 2.69 -5.59 3.61
N THR A 226 3.22 -4.97 2.55
CA THR A 226 3.10 -3.53 2.33
C THR A 226 1.65 -3.03 2.46
N TYR A 227 0.66 -3.83 2.05
CA TYR A 227 -0.76 -3.46 2.15
C TYR A 227 -1.29 -3.49 3.59
N GLU A 228 -0.78 -4.36 4.46
CA GLU A 228 -1.05 -4.30 5.90
C GLU A 228 -0.45 -3.05 6.55
N VAL A 229 0.71 -2.57 6.08
CA VAL A 229 1.30 -1.31 6.54
C VAL A 229 0.45 -0.10 6.11
N LEU A 230 -0.04 -0.06 4.86
CA LEU A 230 -0.96 0.99 4.39
C LEU A 230 -2.30 0.97 5.17
N ASP A 231 -2.80 -0.22 5.47
CA ASP A 231 -3.96 -0.44 6.32
C ASP A 231 -3.75 0.07 7.75
N TRP A 232 -2.52 -0.07 8.29
CA TRP A 232 -2.16 0.48 9.61
C TRP A 232 -2.19 2.01 9.61
N PHE A 233 -1.61 2.67 8.60
CA PHE A 233 -1.64 4.14 8.51
C PHE A 233 -3.07 4.67 8.42
N THR A 234 -3.93 4.01 7.65
CA THR A 234 -5.34 4.41 7.55
C THR A 234 -6.11 4.16 8.83
N ASP A 235 -5.87 3.05 9.54
CA ASP A 235 -6.45 2.81 10.87
C ASP A 235 -6.02 3.88 11.88
N TRP A 236 -4.74 4.26 11.86
CA TRP A 236 -4.19 5.30 12.73
C TRP A 236 -4.81 6.67 12.44
N LEU A 237 -4.95 7.03 11.16
CA LEU A 237 -5.54 8.29 10.70
C LEU A 237 -7.04 8.37 11.00
N PHE A 238 -7.81 7.32 10.75
CA PHE A 238 -9.26 7.30 11.00
C PHE A 238 -9.64 7.01 12.46
N ASN A 239 -8.65 6.90 13.36
CA ASN A 239 -8.91 6.89 14.79
C ASN A 239 -9.20 8.32 15.28
N THR A 240 -10.44 8.57 15.67
CA THR A 240 -10.93 9.90 16.11
C THR A 240 -10.26 10.41 17.38
N THR A 241 -9.60 9.55 18.17
CA THR A 241 -8.78 9.97 19.30
C THR A 241 -7.47 10.62 18.82
N ASN A 242 -6.95 10.20 17.68
CA ASN A 242 -5.73 10.76 17.09
C ASN A 242 -6.06 11.97 16.20
N PHE A 243 -7.03 11.82 15.30
CA PHE A 243 -7.42 12.85 14.33
C PHE A 243 -8.95 13.06 14.36
N PRO A 244 -9.48 13.91 15.25
CA PRO A 244 -10.92 14.03 15.46
C PRO A 244 -11.69 14.63 14.27
N ASN A 245 -11.02 15.39 13.40
CA ASN A 245 -11.64 16.14 12.31
C ASN A 245 -11.28 15.63 10.91
N LEU A 246 -10.66 14.44 10.80
CA LEU A 246 -10.26 13.87 9.53
C LEU A 246 -11.48 13.45 8.69
N ASN A 247 -11.59 14.02 7.49
CA ASN A 247 -12.63 13.73 6.52
C ASN A 247 -12.21 12.67 5.51
N GLY A 248 -10.95 12.66 5.06
CA GLY A 248 -10.52 11.73 4.02
C GLY A 248 -9.02 11.51 3.92
N VAL A 249 -8.66 10.40 3.26
CA VAL A 249 -7.27 10.01 2.98
C VAL A 249 -7.12 9.73 1.49
N THR A 250 -6.12 10.34 0.85
CA THR A 250 -5.77 10.05 -0.54
C THR A 250 -4.44 9.30 -0.60
N PHE A 251 -4.42 8.13 -1.22
CA PHE A 251 -3.19 7.47 -1.63
C PHE A 251 -2.75 8.02 -2.98
N ALA A 252 -1.49 8.45 -3.10
CA ALA A 252 -0.94 9.01 -4.32
C ALA A 252 0.35 8.29 -4.72
N GLY A 253 0.61 8.13 -6.01
CA GLY A 253 1.88 7.63 -6.49
C GLY A 253 2.07 7.87 -7.97
N HIS A 254 3.30 8.15 -8.38
CA HIS A 254 3.70 8.29 -9.77
C HIS A 254 4.67 7.16 -10.17
N SER A 255 4.68 6.75 -11.44
CA SER A 255 5.55 5.68 -11.94
C SER A 255 5.33 4.36 -11.18
N MET A 256 6.37 3.77 -10.59
CA MET A 256 6.25 2.58 -9.74
C MET A 256 5.36 2.79 -8.51
N GLY A 257 5.28 4.02 -7.97
CA GLY A 257 4.33 4.38 -6.92
C GLY A 257 2.88 4.36 -7.44
N GLY A 258 2.66 4.78 -8.68
CA GLY A 258 1.37 4.68 -9.36
C GLY A 258 0.95 3.22 -9.54
N GLN A 259 1.90 2.33 -9.87
CA GLN A 259 1.64 0.88 -9.87
C GLN A 259 1.22 0.39 -8.48
N ALA A 260 1.90 0.86 -7.42
CA ALA A 260 1.62 0.46 -6.05
C ALA A 260 0.20 0.87 -5.61
N VAL A 261 -0.19 2.11 -5.90
CA VAL A 261 -1.51 2.63 -5.62
C VAL A 261 -2.58 1.91 -6.43
N ALA A 262 -2.36 1.68 -7.73
CA ALA A 262 -3.28 0.92 -8.59
C ALA A 262 -3.53 -0.50 -8.07
N ARG A 263 -2.45 -1.21 -7.72
CA ARG A 263 -2.51 -2.57 -7.21
C ARG A 263 -3.17 -2.64 -5.84
N TYR A 264 -2.84 -1.72 -4.93
CA TYR A 264 -3.48 -1.65 -3.62
C TYR A 264 -4.97 -1.31 -3.75
N ALA A 265 -5.34 -0.33 -4.57
CA ALA A 265 -6.75 0.02 -4.82
C ALA A 265 -7.55 -1.19 -5.31
N LEU A 266 -7.00 -1.99 -6.23
CA LEU A 266 -7.66 -3.19 -6.73
C LEU A 266 -7.96 -4.19 -5.60
N VAL A 267 -6.98 -4.50 -4.76
CA VAL A 267 -7.08 -5.63 -3.83
C VAL A 267 -7.33 -5.25 -2.37
N LYS A 268 -7.40 -3.95 -2.05
CA LYS A 268 -7.63 -3.48 -0.68
C LYS A 268 -8.89 -4.10 -0.09
N LYS A 269 -8.80 -4.52 1.17
CA LYS A 269 -9.94 -5.00 1.96
C LYS A 269 -10.82 -3.84 2.40
N GLN A 270 -12.14 -4.06 2.38
CA GLN A 270 -13.07 -3.06 2.90
C GLN A 270 -12.84 -2.87 4.39
N LYS A 271 -12.80 -1.60 4.80
CA LYS A 271 -12.89 -1.15 6.18
C LYS A 271 -14.00 -0.10 6.31
N LYS A 272 -14.41 0.20 7.54
CA LYS A 272 -15.59 1.03 7.81
C LYS A 272 -15.50 2.44 7.22
N TYR A 273 -14.29 2.97 7.04
CA TYR A 273 -14.05 4.32 6.52
C TYR A 273 -13.77 4.36 5.01
N ASP A 274 -13.89 3.24 4.27
CA ASP A 274 -13.38 3.14 2.89
C ASP A 274 -14.03 4.14 1.91
N ASP A 275 -15.26 4.62 2.17
CA ASP A 275 -15.91 5.67 1.37
C ASP A 275 -15.19 7.04 1.43
N ASN A 276 -14.24 7.17 2.37
CA ASN A 276 -13.40 8.34 2.59
C ASN A 276 -11.95 8.14 2.09
N ILE A 277 -11.69 7.05 1.34
CA ILE A 277 -10.38 6.79 0.74
C ILE A 277 -10.42 6.99 -0.77
N SER A 278 -9.42 7.72 -1.28
CA SER A 278 -9.26 8.01 -2.70
C SER A 278 -7.86 7.61 -3.21
N TYR A 279 -7.72 7.39 -4.52
CA TYR A 279 -6.50 6.84 -5.13
C TYR A 279 -6.09 7.63 -6.37
N TRP A 280 -4.95 8.33 -6.31
CA TRP A 280 -4.36 9.04 -7.45
C TRP A 280 -3.24 8.21 -8.06
N MET A 281 -3.36 7.90 -9.36
CA MET A 281 -2.49 6.97 -10.10
C MET A 281 -1.81 7.71 -11.27
N GLY A 282 -0.57 8.16 -11.06
CA GLY A 282 0.22 8.87 -12.08
C GLY A 282 1.12 7.93 -12.87
N ASN A 283 1.00 7.91 -14.20
CA ASN A 283 1.88 7.20 -15.13
C ASN A 283 2.39 5.80 -14.69
N PRO A 284 1.54 4.84 -14.28
CA PRO A 284 2.02 3.51 -13.90
C PRO A 284 2.76 2.78 -15.03
N GLY A 285 3.93 2.23 -14.71
CA GLY A 285 4.73 1.36 -15.59
C GLY A 285 4.02 0.08 -16.05
N SER A 286 3.14 -0.46 -15.21
CA SER A 286 2.29 -1.61 -15.49
C SER A 286 1.08 -1.59 -14.56
N TRP A 287 0.00 -2.24 -14.97
CA TRP A 287 -1.27 -2.25 -14.26
C TRP A 287 -1.63 -3.66 -13.78
N ALA A 288 -2.43 -3.76 -12.72
CA ALA A 288 -3.12 -4.99 -12.41
C ALA A 288 -4.42 -5.02 -13.22
N TRP A 289 -4.42 -5.77 -14.33
CA TRP A 289 -5.52 -5.81 -15.27
C TRP A 289 -6.79 -6.37 -14.63
N LEU A 290 -7.96 -5.87 -15.07
CA LEU A 290 -9.25 -6.23 -14.46
C LEU A 290 -9.90 -7.44 -15.14
N SER A 291 -9.40 -7.84 -16.31
CA SER A 291 -9.87 -8.99 -17.10
C SER A 291 -8.72 -9.89 -17.54
N ASP A 292 -9.04 -11.02 -18.16
CA ASP A 292 -8.08 -11.90 -18.82
C ASP A 292 -7.77 -11.49 -20.27
N GLN A 293 -8.45 -10.45 -20.79
CA GLN A 293 -8.24 -9.95 -22.14
C GLN A 293 -7.15 -8.88 -22.14
N ARG A 294 -6.14 -9.04 -23.00
CA ARG A 294 -5.08 -8.05 -23.19
C ARG A 294 -5.21 -7.38 -24.57
N PRO A 295 -4.92 -6.07 -24.68
CA PRO A 295 -4.97 -5.35 -25.95
C PRO A 295 -3.96 -5.90 -26.96
N PHE A 296 -2.83 -6.45 -26.49
CA PHE A 296 -1.81 -7.06 -27.33
C PHE A 296 -1.53 -8.50 -26.90
N GLN A 297 -1.57 -9.42 -27.88
CA GLN A 297 -1.42 -10.86 -27.66
C GLN A 297 0.06 -11.28 -27.75
N ASN A 298 0.48 -12.17 -26.85
CA ASN A 298 1.81 -12.78 -26.86
C ASN A 298 1.71 -14.21 -26.32
N ALA A 299 1.67 -15.20 -27.21
CA ALA A 299 1.47 -16.61 -26.87
C ALA A 299 2.59 -17.19 -25.96
N SER A 300 3.79 -16.62 -25.99
CA SER A 300 4.90 -17.07 -25.16
C SER A 300 4.82 -16.56 -23.71
N CYS A 301 3.97 -15.56 -23.44
CA CYS A 301 3.83 -14.95 -22.13
C CYS A 301 2.69 -15.63 -21.36
N THR A 302 2.92 -16.83 -20.82
CA THR A 302 1.86 -17.68 -20.25
C THR A 302 1.37 -17.25 -18.87
N ASP A 303 2.10 -16.37 -18.18
CA ASP A 303 1.80 -15.89 -16.83
C ASP A 303 1.32 -14.42 -16.79
N PHE A 304 0.85 -13.90 -17.93
CA PHE A 304 0.41 -12.51 -18.11
C PHE A 304 -0.69 -12.03 -17.15
N ASP A 305 -1.47 -12.97 -16.61
CA ASP A 305 -2.55 -12.68 -15.65
C ASP A 305 -2.22 -13.08 -14.20
N ASN A 306 -0.97 -13.49 -13.95
CA ASN A 306 -0.50 -13.66 -12.57
C ASN A 306 -0.31 -12.30 -11.90
N TRP A 307 -0.51 -12.28 -10.58
CA TRP A 307 -0.15 -11.12 -9.77
C TRP A 307 1.33 -10.77 -9.96
N PRO A 308 1.69 -9.50 -10.23
CA PRO A 308 0.88 -8.30 -10.02
C PRO A 308 0.33 -7.65 -11.31
N TYR A 309 0.22 -8.41 -12.40
CA TYR A 309 -0.31 -7.95 -13.70
C TYR A 309 -1.79 -8.26 -13.92
N GLY A 310 -2.36 -9.10 -13.06
CA GLY A 310 -3.77 -9.46 -13.01
C GLY A 310 -4.07 -10.27 -11.75
N ILE A 311 -5.33 -10.69 -11.60
CA ILE A 311 -5.79 -11.51 -10.46
C ILE A 311 -6.51 -12.80 -10.90
N GLY A 312 -6.62 -13.06 -12.20
CA GLY A 312 -7.29 -14.25 -12.75
C GLY A 312 -6.37 -15.42 -13.07
N GLY A 313 -5.05 -15.21 -13.12
CA GLY A 313 -4.05 -16.27 -13.31
C GLY A 313 -3.86 -17.16 -12.07
N ASN A 314 -2.64 -17.63 -11.85
CA ASN A 314 -2.30 -18.45 -10.69
C ASN A 314 -2.48 -17.68 -9.36
N GLN A 315 -3.63 -17.89 -8.71
CA GLN A 315 -4.03 -17.20 -7.49
C GLN A 315 -3.09 -17.45 -6.30
N THR A 316 -2.23 -18.49 -6.34
CA THR A 316 -1.20 -18.68 -5.30
C THR A 316 -0.16 -17.56 -5.30
N LYS A 317 0.00 -16.85 -6.42
CA LYS A 317 0.93 -15.71 -6.58
C LYS A 317 0.34 -14.40 -6.06
N VAL A 318 -0.98 -14.31 -5.89
CA VAL A 318 -1.62 -13.13 -5.29
C VAL A 318 -1.03 -12.91 -3.89
N THR A 319 -0.80 -11.64 -3.56
CA THR A 319 -0.30 -11.24 -2.25
C THR A 319 -1.09 -11.92 -1.13
N LYS A 320 -0.38 -12.37 -0.08
CA LYS A 320 -0.99 -13.02 1.10
C LYS A 320 -2.13 -12.20 1.68
N TYR A 321 -2.04 -10.88 1.57
CA TYR A 321 -3.06 -9.93 1.99
C TYR A 321 -4.44 -10.24 1.40
N ALA A 322 -4.55 -10.30 0.07
CA ALA A 322 -5.82 -10.43 -0.64
C ALA A 322 -6.10 -11.83 -1.19
N ARG A 323 -5.12 -12.75 -1.15
CA ARG A 323 -5.22 -14.08 -1.77
C ARG A 323 -6.50 -14.82 -1.40
N LYS A 324 -6.87 -14.82 -0.12
CA LYS A 324 -8.08 -15.52 0.34
C LYS A 324 -9.35 -14.90 -0.23
N ASP A 325 -9.42 -13.58 -0.32
CA ASP A 325 -10.58 -12.88 -0.87
C ASP A 325 -10.69 -13.12 -2.39
N VAL A 326 -9.57 -13.08 -3.11
CA VAL A 326 -9.53 -13.37 -4.57
C VAL A 326 -9.91 -14.81 -4.89
N ILE A 327 -9.48 -15.78 -4.06
CA ILE A 327 -9.88 -17.19 -4.20
C ILE A 327 -11.37 -17.37 -3.91
N ALA A 328 -11.87 -16.69 -2.88
CA ALA A 328 -13.27 -16.82 -2.46
C ALA A 328 -14.23 -16.20 -3.49
N ASP A 329 -13.95 -14.98 -3.94
CA ASP A 329 -14.76 -14.29 -4.94
C ASP A 329 -13.94 -13.20 -5.64
N LYS A 330 -13.39 -13.53 -6.82
CA LYS A 330 -12.65 -12.58 -7.67
C LYS A 330 -13.55 -11.43 -8.15
N GLN A 331 -14.82 -11.70 -8.47
CA GLN A 331 -15.72 -10.70 -9.03
C GLN A 331 -16.05 -9.62 -8.00
N ALA A 332 -16.26 -10.00 -6.74
CA ALA A 332 -16.43 -9.04 -5.65
C ALA A 332 -15.24 -8.07 -5.49
N ILE A 333 -14.01 -8.49 -5.82
CA ILE A 333 -12.83 -7.61 -5.82
C ILE A 333 -12.89 -6.59 -6.95
N LEU A 334 -13.27 -7.04 -8.15
CA LEU A 334 -13.43 -6.18 -9.33
C LEU A 334 -14.56 -5.17 -9.12
N ASP A 335 -15.71 -5.62 -8.61
CA ASP A 335 -16.87 -4.76 -8.36
C ASP A 335 -16.54 -3.72 -7.29
N ARG A 336 -15.85 -4.13 -6.21
CA ARG A 336 -15.35 -3.20 -5.20
C ARG A 336 -14.41 -2.15 -5.78
N PHE A 337 -13.49 -2.53 -6.69
CA PHE A 337 -12.60 -1.55 -7.32
C PHE A 337 -13.38 -0.49 -8.11
N LYS A 338 -14.45 -0.89 -8.81
CA LYS A 338 -15.32 0.03 -9.56
C LYS A 338 -16.07 1.03 -8.66
N THR A 339 -16.29 0.72 -7.37
CA THR A 339 -16.93 1.67 -6.44
C THR A 339 -15.95 2.61 -5.73
N ARG A 340 -14.63 2.39 -5.84
CA ARG A 340 -13.62 3.25 -5.20
C ARG A 340 -13.51 4.59 -5.92
N LYS A 341 -13.06 5.63 -5.21
CA LYS A 341 -12.71 6.93 -5.77
C LYS A 341 -11.31 6.87 -6.40
N VAL A 342 -11.22 6.81 -7.72
CA VAL A 342 -9.94 6.65 -8.45
C VAL A 342 -9.73 7.79 -9.42
N HIS A 343 -8.51 8.33 -9.47
CA HIS A 343 -8.07 9.32 -10.44
C HIS A 343 -6.88 8.80 -11.23
N TYR A 344 -7.06 8.65 -12.54
CA TYR A 344 -6.00 8.30 -13.48
C TYR A 344 -5.35 9.57 -14.03
N ALA A 345 -4.03 9.72 -13.88
CA ALA A 345 -3.30 10.86 -14.43
C ALA A 345 -2.21 10.37 -15.40
N LEU A 346 -2.36 10.71 -16.69
CA LEU A 346 -1.50 10.21 -17.77
C LEU A 346 -0.83 11.37 -18.53
N GLY A 347 0.50 11.38 -18.60
CA GLY A 347 1.26 12.39 -19.37
C GLY A 347 1.18 12.12 -20.87
N LEU A 348 0.82 13.13 -21.67
CA LEU A 348 0.65 12.97 -23.12
C LEU A 348 1.96 12.78 -23.88
N LEU A 349 3.10 13.06 -23.25
CA LEU A 349 4.43 12.82 -23.79
C LEU A 349 5.10 11.57 -23.19
N ASP A 350 4.43 10.85 -22.29
CA ASP A 350 5.00 9.71 -21.58
C ASP A 350 4.95 8.42 -22.43
N ASN A 351 5.74 8.41 -23.50
CA ASN A 351 5.92 7.28 -24.40
C ASN A 351 7.16 6.42 -24.04
N GLY A 352 7.65 6.54 -22.80
CA GLY A 352 8.74 5.70 -22.29
C GLY A 352 8.31 4.23 -22.07
N PRO A 353 9.24 3.27 -22.14
CA PRO A 353 8.92 1.82 -22.14
C PRO A 353 8.37 1.29 -20.81
N GLY A 354 8.61 1.98 -19.69
CA GLY A 354 8.17 1.57 -18.36
C GLY A 354 8.62 0.17 -17.95
N ASP A 355 7.67 -0.68 -17.59
CA ASP A 355 7.88 -2.11 -17.32
C ASP A 355 8.02 -2.90 -18.63
N THR A 356 9.18 -3.53 -18.85
CA THR A 356 9.51 -4.24 -20.09
C THR A 356 9.25 -5.74 -20.03
N HIS A 357 8.73 -6.28 -18.91
CA HIS A 357 8.36 -7.69 -18.86
C HIS A 357 7.20 -7.98 -19.82
N CYS A 358 7.13 -9.22 -20.32
CA CYS A 358 6.15 -9.59 -21.35
C CYS A 358 4.70 -9.31 -20.92
N GLN A 359 4.39 -9.49 -19.63
CA GLN A 359 3.07 -9.30 -19.05
C GLN A 359 2.64 -7.83 -19.14
N ALA A 360 3.57 -6.90 -18.94
CA ALA A 360 3.35 -5.46 -19.08
C ALA A 360 3.27 -5.04 -20.56
N VAL A 361 4.12 -5.60 -21.42
CA VAL A 361 4.11 -5.33 -22.86
C VAL A 361 2.78 -5.72 -23.50
N MET A 362 2.12 -6.77 -23.01
CA MET A 362 0.76 -7.14 -23.46
C MET A 362 -0.31 -6.08 -23.13
N GLN A 363 -0.04 -5.17 -22.19
CA GLN A 363 -0.94 -4.06 -21.81
C GLN A 363 -0.74 -2.82 -22.70
N GLY A 364 0.40 -2.72 -23.38
CA GLY A 364 0.80 -1.54 -24.17
C GLY A 364 2.32 -1.39 -24.32
N GLY A 365 2.72 -0.67 -25.36
CA GLY A 365 4.13 -0.47 -25.72
C GLY A 365 4.90 0.48 -24.79
N ASN A 366 4.20 1.41 -24.15
CA ASN A 366 4.76 2.46 -23.29
C ASN A 366 3.76 2.89 -22.21
N HIS A 367 4.12 3.81 -21.32
CA HIS A 367 3.27 4.27 -20.22
C HIS A 367 1.91 4.80 -20.69
N LEU A 368 1.89 5.74 -21.63
CA LEU A 368 0.65 6.34 -22.13
C LEU A 368 -0.25 5.31 -22.82
N ASP A 369 0.31 4.41 -23.63
CA ASP A 369 -0.44 3.32 -24.27
C ASP A 369 -1.06 2.38 -23.22
N ARG A 370 -0.29 1.97 -22.20
CA ARG A 370 -0.79 1.10 -21.13
C ARG A 370 -1.89 1.74 -20.31
N GLY A 371 -1.69 2.98 -19.87
CA GLY A 371 -2.70 3.73 -19.12
C GLY A 371 -3.96 3.95 -19.93
N SER A 372 -3.82 4.28 -21.22
CA SER A 372 -4.96 4.50 -22.11
C SER A 372 -5.74 3.22 -22.38
N ASN A 373 -5.06 2.08 -22.61
CA ASN A 373 -5.73 0.78 -22.72
C ASN A 373 -6.43 0.38 -21.41
N PHE A 374 -5.82 0.68 -20.26
CA PHE A 374 -6.42 0.38 -18.96
C PHE A 374 -7.73 1.16 -18.75
N ILE A 375 -7.79 2.43 -19.16
CA ILE A 375 -9.04 3.21 -19.13
C ILE A 375 -10.05 2.66 -20.15
N GLN A 376 -9.62 2.34 -21.37
CA GLN A 376 -10.51 1.84 -22.41
C GLN A 376 -11.15 0.49 -22.09
N GLN A 377 -10.50 -0.36 -21.28
CA GLN A 377 -11.07 -1.65 -20.89
C GLN A 377 -12.45 -1.51 -20.23
N PHE A 378 -12.76 -0.36 -19.64
CA PHE A 378 -14.07 -0.12 -19.02
C PHE A 378 -15.23 -0.13 -20.02
N LYS A 379 -14.96 0.07 -21.33
CA LYS A 379 -15.97 -0.12 -22.39
C LYS A 379 -16.59 -1.51 -22.34
N ASP A 380 -15.77 -2.53 -22.09
CA ASP A 380 -16.18 -3.93 -22.04
C ASP A 380 -16.61 -4.38 -20.63
N LEU A 381 -16.36 -3.55 -19.60
CA LEU A 381 -16.67 -3.84 -18.20
C LEU A 381 -17.93 -3.12 -17.67
N GLY A 382 -18.79 -2.65 -18.56
CA GLY A 382 -20.07 -2.02 -18.22
C GLY A 382 -20.03 -0.48 -18.13
N GLY A 383 -18.99 0.15 -18.68
CA GLY A 383 -18.82 1.61 -18.70
C GLY A 383 -17.78 2.12 -17.71
N PHE A 384 -17.36 3.37 -17.90
CA PHE A 384 -16.43 4.05 -16.99
C PHE A 384 -17.13 4.31 -15.64
N PRO A 385 -16.57 3.86 -14.50
CA PRO A 385 -17.24 4.02 -13.21
C PRO A 385 -17.44 5.49 -12.85
N SER A 386 -18.60 5.85 -12.30
CA SER A 386 -18.94 7.24 -11.96
C SER A 386 -18.10 7.82 -10.82
N THR A 387 -17.43 6.97 -10.04
CA THR A 387 -16.50 7.37 -8.98
C THR A 387 -15.06 7.46 -9.47
N HIS A 388 -14.81 7.11 -10.73
CA HIS A 388 -13.50 7.24 -11.37
C HIS A 388 -13.44 8.55 -12.15
N THR A 389 -12.24 9.10 -12.30
CA THR A 389 -11.94 10.27 -13.11
C THR A 389 -10.62 10.06 -13.84
N ALA A 390 -10.41 10.75 -14.95
CA ALA A 390 -9.14 10.72 -15.66
C ALA A 390 -8.72 12.12 -16.08
N THR A 391 -7.42 12.38 -16.04
CA THR A 391 -6.79 13.56 -16.62
C THR A 391 -5.64 13.15 -17.52
N PHE A 392 -5.52 13.84 -18.64
CA PHE A 392 -4.35 13.77 -19.51
C PHE A 392 -3.58 15.06 -19.35
N VAL A 393 -2.28 14.97 -19.12
CA VAL A 393 -1.44 16.14 -18.84
C VAL A 393 -0.64 16.48 -20.09
N ALA A 394 -1.06 17.56 -20.75
CA ALA A 394 -0.36 18.09 -21.92
C ALA A 394 1.06 18.51 -21.57
N ASN A 395 1.98 18.28 -22.51
CA ASN A 395 3.38 18.65 -22.42
C ASN A 395 4.10 18.15 -21.15
N ALA A 396 3.61 17.07 -20.57
CA ALA A 396 4.26 16.34 -19.48
C ALA A 396 4.61 14.93 -19.95
N SER A 397 5.84 14.52 -19.67
CA SER A 397 6.32 13.16 -19.90
C SER A 397 6.30 12.38 -18.58
N HIS A 398 7.29 11.51 -18.34
CA HIS A 398 7.44 10.70 -17.13
C HIS A 398 7.94 11.50 -15.91
N GLN A 399 7.33 12.67 -15.66
CA GLN A 399 7.81 13.67 -14.71
C GLN A 399 6.90 13.72 -13.47
N ASP A 400 7.45 13.33 -12.32
CA ASP A 400 6.70 13.26 -11.05
C ASP A 400 6.04 14.59 -10.67
N TYR A 401 6.80 15.68 -10.61
CA TYR A 401 6.28 16.97 -10.16
C TYR A 401 5.29 17.59 -11.14
N ALA A 402 5.54 17.50 -12.45
CA ALA A 402 4.62 17.98 -13.47
C ALA A 402 3.23 17.30 -13.34
N MET A 403 3.23 15.99 -13.13
CA MET A 403 1.99 15.22 -12.95
C MET A 403 1.26 15.56 -11.65
N LEU A 404 1.99 15.78 -10.55
CA LEU A 404 1.43 16.15 -9.24
C LEU A 404 0.89 17.60 -9.23
N SER A 405 1.56 18.52 -9.92
CA SER A 405 1.22 19.95 -9.96
C SER A 405 0.26 20.33 -11.09
N ALA A 406 -0.27 19.36 -11.84
CA ALA A 406 -1.38 19.59 -12.76
C ALA A 406 -2.66 19.92 -11.96
N ASN A 407 -3.46 20.90 -12.43
CA ASN A 407 -4.62 21.41 -11.68
C ASN A 407 -5.60 20.31 -11.25
N ALA A 408 -5.93 19.37 -12.16
CA ALA A 408 -6.82 18.25 -11.84
C ALA A 408 -6.23 17.31 -10.76
N SER A 409 -4.91 17.06 -10.79
CA SER A 409 -4.22 16.29 -9.76
C SER A 409 -4.26 17.01 -8.41
N MET A 410 -3.90 18.30 -8.37
CA MET A 410 -3.92 19.09 -7.14
C MET A 410 -5.32 19.16 -6.53
N ASN A 411 -6.35 19.35 -7.35
CA ASN A 411 -7.74 19.36 -6.90
C ASN A 411 -8.14 18.02 -6.25
N PHE A 412 -7.86 16.89 -6.92
CA PHE A 412 -8.13 15.56 -6.37
C PHE A 412 -7.34 15.28 -5.08
N LEU A 413 -6.06 15.65 -5.05
CA LEU A 413 -5.16 15.42 -3.92
C LEU A 413 -5.54 16.25 -2.69
N PHE A 414 -5.98 17.49 -2.85
CA PHE A 414 -6.09 18.44 -1.73
C PHE A 414 -7.52 18.94 -1.46
N VAL A 415 -8.41 18.95 -2.45
CA VAL A 415 -9.76 19.51 -2.33
C VAL A 415 -10.81 18.42 -2.17
N ASP A 416 -10.79 17.39 -3.01
CA ASP A 416 -11.83 16.36 -3.03
C ASP A 416 -11.97 15.62 -1.70
N GLY A 417 -13.16 15.63 -1.10
CA GLY A 417 -13.39 14.98 0.21
C GLY A 417 -12.67 15.64 1.40
N ALA A 418 -12.13 16.86 1.25
CA ALA A 418 -11.54 17.61 2.36
C ALA A 418 -12.57 18.28 3.27
N SER A 419 -13.77 18.58 2.76
CA SER A 419 -14.80 19.35 3.47
C SER A 419 -15.81 18.49 4.23
N GLN A 420 -16.02 17.24 3.83
CA GLN A 420 -17.07 16.38 4.39
C GLN A 420 -16.61 14.92 4.45
N ARG A 421 -16.78 14.31 5.62
CA ARG A 421 -16.63 12.87 5.83
C ARG A 421 -17.92 12.14 5.46
N ASN A 422 -17.82 11.12 4.61
CA ASN A 422 -18.87 10.15 4.37
C ASN A 422 -19.11 9.27 5.62
N PRO A 423 -20.35 8.78 5.83
CA PRO A 423 -20.66 7.82 6.89
C PRO A 423 -19.81 6.55 6.82
N ASP A 424 -19.64 5.89 7.96
CA ASP A 424 -18.99 4.58 7.99
C ASP A 424 -19.87 3.52 7.30
N ILE A 425 -19.25 2.67 6.48
CA ILE A 425 -19.89 1.51 5.84
C ILE A 425 -19.79 0.26 6.73
N THR A 426 -20.63 -0.73 6.46
CA THR A 426 -20.45 -2.09 7.00
C THR A 426 -19.50 -2.86 6.06
N PRO A 427 -18.28 -3.20 6.50
CA PRO A 427 -17.31 -3.87 5.62
C PRO A 427 -17.74 -5.30 5.29
N HIS A 428 -17.50 -5.73 4.06
CA HIS A 428 -17.71 -7.10 3.63
C HIS A 428 -16.53 -7.58 2.78
N ASN A 429 -15.74 -8.55 3.26
CA ASN A 429 -14.71 -9.21 2.48
C ASN A 429 -15.08 -10.66 2.18
N PRO A 430 -14.84 -11.16 0.95
CA PRO A 430 -15.25 -12.51 0.55
C PRO A 430 -14.74 -13.63 1.46
N SER A 431 -13.53 -13.50 2.03
CA SER A 431 -12.97 -14.50 2.94
C SER A 431 -13.28 -14.25 4.42
N ASP A 432 -14.04 -13.20 4.75
CA ASP A 432 -14.52 -13.01 6.10
C ASP A 432 -15.33 -14.24 6.46
N LYS A 433 -14.96 -14.90 7.56
CA LYS A 433 -15.79 -15.97 8.09
C LYS A 433 -17.14 -15.33 8.35
N ASN A 434 -18.20 -15.83 7.72
CA ASN A 434 -19.53 -15.66 8.25
C ASN A 434 -19.39 -16.03 9.73
N LYS A 435 -19.45 -15.04 10.62
CA LYS A 435 -20.10 -15.29 11.89
C LYS A 435 -21.46 -15.72 11.39
N THR A 436 -21.67 -17.04 11.26
CA THR A 436 -23.01 -17.59 11.31
C THR A 436 -23.60 -16.80 12.44
N THR A 437 -24.57 -15.96 12.10
CA THR A 437 -25.51 -15.46 13.08
C THR A 437 -25.74 -16.67 13.95
N SER A 438 -25.28 -16.60 15.19
CA SER A 438 -25.88 -17.41 16.23
C SER A 438 -27.36 -17.17 15.94
N SER A 439 -28.02 -18.18 15.40
CA SER A 439 -29.46 -18.25 15.39
C SER A 439 -29.87 -17.66 16.74
N GLY A 440 -30.72 -16.63 16.72
CA GLY A 440 -31.28 -16.07 17.95
C GLY A 440 -31.60 -17.21 18.91
N PRO A 441 -31.39 -17.01 20.23
CA PRO A 441 -31.14 -18.07 21.20
C PRO A 441 -31.87 -19.34 20.81
N ASP A 442 -31.09 -20.37 20.44
CA ASP A 442 -31.61 -21.69 20.08
C ASP A 442 -32.78 -22.01 21.02
N PRO A 443 -34.03 -22.13 20.55
CA PRO A 443 -35.16 -22.37 21.43
C PRO A 443 -35.02 -23.72 22.16
N ASN A 444 -34.07 -24.56 21.74
CA ASN A 444 -33.60 -25.72 22.47
C ASN A 444 -32.06 -25.80 22.42
N PRO A 445 -31.35 -25.00 23.24
CA PRO A 445 -29.91 -25.08 23.26
C PRO A 445 -29.52 -26.50 23.64
N LYS A 446 -28.80 -27.21 22.75
CA LYS A 446 -28.18 -28.49 23.13
C LYS A 446 -27.40 -28.22 24.43
N PRO A 447 -27.67 -28.95 25.52
CA PRO A 447 -27.04 -28.67 26.80
C PRO A 447 -25.54 -28.66 26.58
N LYS A 448 -24.90 -27.51 26.82
CA LYS A 448 -23.44 -27.44 26.84
C LYS A 448 -23.01 -28.39 27.93
N ALA A 449 -22.50 -29.56 27.54
CA ALA A 449 -21.95 -30.51 28.49
C ALA A 449 -20.80 -29.79 29.20
N PHE A 450 -21.04 -29.37 30.45
CA PHE A 450 -20.04 -28.75 31.33
C PHE A 450 -18.79 -29.64 31.49
N ALA A 451 -18.90 -30.93 31.14
CA ALA A 451 -17.80 -31.87 31.11
C ALA A 451 -17.41 -32.23 29.66
N THR A 452 -16.54 -31.45 29.03
CA THR A 452 -15.82 -31.93 27.84
C THR A 452 -14.79 -33.00 28.26
N PRO A 453 -14.33 -33.88 27.35
CA PRO A 453 -13.29 -34.87 27.67
C PRO A 453 -12.05 -34.25 28.33
N ILE A 454 -11.67 -33.04 27.90
CA ILE A 454 -10.55 -32.27 28.47
C ILE A 454 -10.82 -31.90 29.94
N HIS A 455 -12.03 -31.42 30.26
CA HIS A 455 -12.39 -31.07 31.64
C HIS A 455 -12.47 -32.30 32.56
N LYS A 456 -12.91 -33.46 32.04
CA LYS A 456 -12.89 -34.73 32.81
C LYS A 456 -11.47 -35.18 33.12
N ILE A 457 -10.55 -35.08 32.16
CA ILE A 457 -9.14 -35.44 32.36
C ILE A 457 -8.51 -34.53 33.43
N ILE A 458 -8.75 -33.21 33.37
CA ILE A 458 -8.25 -32.26 34.37
C ILE A 458 -8.84 -32.57 35.75
N SER A 459 -10.14 -32.87 35.84
CA SER A 459 -10.81 -33.24 37.09
C SER A 459 -10.24 -34.52 37.70
N TYR A 460 -10.03 -35.57 36.91
CA TYR A 460 -9.44 -36.82 37.40
C TYR A 460 -7.98 -36.64 37.83
N ALA A 461 -7.22 -35.80 37.11
CA ALA A 461 -5.84 -35.49 37.47
C ALA A 461 -5.76 -34.72 38.79
N LEU A 462 -6.62 -33.71 39.00
CA LEU A 462 -6.69 -32.95 40.24
C LEU A 462 -7.13 -33.80 41.43
N LEU A 463 -8.17 -34.63 41.25
CA LEU A 463 -8.66 -35.53 42.30
C LEU A 463 -7.63 -36.62 42.64
N GLY A 464 -7.05 -37.26 41.63
CA GLY A 464 -6.02 -38.28 41.82
C GLY A 464 -4.75 -37.71 42.46
N GLY A 465 -4.33 -36.52 42.04
CA GLY A 465 -3.19 -35.82 42.61
C GLY A 465 -3.39 -35.42 44.07
N SER A 466 -4.59 -34.93 44.43
CA SER A 466 -4.89 -34.53 45.81
C SER A 466 -5.03 -35.74 46.75
N VAL A 467 -5.70 -36.82 46.32
CA VAL A 467 -5.77 -38.08 47.09
C VAL A 467 -4.37 -38.72 47.25
N GLY A 468 -3.57 -38.72 46.19
CA GLY A 468 -2.19 -39.22 46.23
C GLY A 468 -1.32 -38.42 47.20
N LEU A 469 -1.40 -37.09 47.14
CA LEU A 469 -0.63 -36.21 48.03
C LEU A 469 -1.01 -36.40 49.50
N ILE A 470 -2.31 -36.45 49.82
CA ILE A 470 -2.80 -36.69 51.18
C ILE A 470 -2.31 -38.05 51.69
N SER A 471 -2.44 -39.11 50.87
CA SER A 471 -1.99 -40.45 51.26
C SER A 471 -0.49 -40.47 51.54
N LEU A 472 0.30 -39.80 50.70
CA LEU A 472 1.76 -39.72 50.84
C LEU A 472 2.15 -38.95 52.11
N ILE A 473 1.44 -37.87 52.45
CA ILE A 473 1.62 -37.14 53.72
C ILE A 473 1.35 -38.06 54.91
N PHE A 474 0.24 -38.79 54.94
CA PHE A 474 -0.08 -39.68 56.06
C PHE A 474 0.85 -40.89 56.17
N ILE A 475 1.48 -41.33 55.07
CA ILE A 475 2.52 -42.36 55.10
C ILE A 475 3.83 -41.81 55.64
N ILE A 476 4.19 -40.56 55.33
CA ILE A 476 5.46 -39.94 55.73
C ILE A 476 5.41 -39.39 57.17
N LEU A 477 4.26 -38.91 57.63
CA LEU A 477 4.08 -38.30 58.96
C LEU A 477 4.65 -39.15 60.12
N PRO A 478 4.46 -40.48 60.19
CA PRO A 478 5.04 -41.33 61.24
C PRO A 478 6.58 -41.41 61.22
N PHE A 479 7.22 -41.17 60.07
CA PHE A 479 8.69 -41.14 59.95
C PHE A 479 9.28 -39.77 60.31
N CYS A 480 8.54 -38.69 60.06
CA CYS A 480 8.93 -37.33 60.45
C CYS A 480 8.63 -37.02 61.92
N PHE A 481 7.60 -37.65 62.48
CA PHE A 481 7.18 -37.55 63.87
C PHE A 481 7.08 -38.95 64.48
N PRO A 482 8.21 -39.64 64.69
CA PRO A 482 8.20 -40.86 65.47
C PRO A 482 7.60 -40.54 66.84
N ALA A 483 6.73 -41.41 67.34
CA ALA A 483 6.12 -41.23 68.65
C ALA A 483 7.25 -41.05 69.69
N ASN A 484 7.34 -39.87 70.30
CA ASN A 484 8.09 -39.68 71.54
C ASN A 484 7.34 -40.41 72.65
N SER A 485 7.41 -41.73 72.65
CA SER A 485 7.23 -42.52 73.86
C SER A 485 8.62 -42.99 74.24
N ASP A 486 9.36 -42.09 74.88
CA ASP A 486 10.55 -42.52 75.61
C ASP A 486 10.04 -43.47 76.71
N PRO A 487 10.44 -44.77 76.73
CA PRO A 487 9.85 -45.77 77.64
C PRO A 487 9.87 -45.34 79.11
N TRP A 488 10.82 -44.46 79.47
CA TRP A 488 10.99 -43.87 80.79
C TRP A 488 9.84 -42.94 81.21
N GLU A 489 9.13 -42.28 80.28
CA GLU A 489 7.97 -41.44 80.62
C GLU A 489 6.71 -42.25 80.91
N GLN A 490 6.54 -43.42 80.29
CA GLN A 490 5.42 -44.34 80.57
C GLN A 490 5.53 -44.96 81.97
N GLU A 491 6.72 -45.40 82.39
CA GLU A 491 6.94 -45.90 83.76
C GLU A 491 6.71 -44.81 84.81
N LYS A 492 7.02 -43.55 84.50
CA LYS A 492 6.81 -42.43 85.41
C LYS A 492 5.33 -42.14 85.63
N TRP A 493 4.51 -42.18 84.57
CA TRP A 493 3.05 -42.04 84.68
C TRP A 493 2.37 -43.22 85.37
N GLU A 494 2.82 -44.46 85.13
CA GLU A 494 2.30 -45.62 85.87
C GLU A 494 2.63 -45.56 87.36
N ASN A 495 3.82 -45.07 87.73
CA ASN A 495 4.20 -44.94 89.13
C ASN A 495 3.49 -43.77 89.83
N ASP A 496 3.28 -42.64 89.16
CA ASP A 496 2.51 -41.52 89.72
C ASP A 496 1.01 -41.85 89.88
N SER A 497 0.42 -42.60 88.93
CA SER A 497 -0.98 -43.05 89.06
C SER A 497 -1.17 -44.09 90.18
N LYS A 498 -0.18 -44.98 90.40
CA LYS A 498 -0.18 -45.91 91.55
C LYS A 498 -0.01 -45.19 92.90
N ARG A 499 0.68 -44.03 92.93
CA ARG A 499 0.85 -43.22 94.15
C ARG A 499 -0.39 -42.41 94.55
N GLN A 500 -1.32 -42.14 93.63
CA GLN A 500 -2.56 -41.41 93.93
C GLN A 500 -3.72 -42.30 94.40
N LEU A 501 -3.51 -43.62 94.46
CA LEU A 501 -4.51 -44.62 94.86
C LEU A 501 -4.24 -45.27 96.23
N LEU A 502 -3.24 -44.76 96.96
CA LEU A 502 -2.93 -45.06 98.37
C LEU A 502 -3.00 -43.76 99.17
#